data_AF-A0AAW2SIV7-F1
#
_entry.id   AF-A0AAW2SIV7-F1
#
_cell.length_a   1.000
_cell.length_b   1.000
_cell.length_c   1.000
_cell.angle_alpha   90.00
_cell.angle_beta   90.00
_cell.angle_gamma   90.00
#
_symmetry.space_group_name_H-M   'P 1'
#
loop_
_entity.id
_entity.type
_entity.pdbx_description
1 polymer ?
#
loop_
_entity_poly.entity_id
_entity_poly.type
_entity_poly.pdbx_seq_one_letter_code
_entity_poly.pdbx_strand_id
1 'polypeptide(L)'
;MIGVLHVSAHLSAALILMLLLELGIDTCIRHNLLATSGYHTLYEWYRSVESEHFPDRTGLRARIEQWTFGLYPACIKYLMSAFDVPEVMAVTRINICKNGMDSLSRGGAVIYYASVFLYFWVFSTPIVSLVFGSYLYICINWFHIHFDEAFSSLRIANYKSFTRFHITSKGDLEVFTLAVDKVPKAWKLDPSWDSESKLPHSHSYRRKFPSKWRAVSPQQDPVSTWKIFKQKELRHNCKMRLKLLLYVSISSVAVDQRKVRWMQTSLPVQ
;
A
#
# COMPACT_ATOMS: atom_id res chain seq x y z
N MET A 1 17.57 -9.42 -19.41
CA MET A 1 16.47 -10.35 -19.79
C MET A 1 15.48 -10.57 -18.65
N ILE A 2 15.92 -11.00 -17.46
CA ILE A 2 15.04 -11.27 -16.30
C ILE A 2 14.10 -10.10 -15.94
N GLY A 3 14.61 -8.87 -15.90
CA GLY A 3 13.77 -7.70 -15.58
C GLY A 3 12.67 -7.41 -16.62
N VAL A 4 12.90 -7.72 -17.90
CA VAL A 4 11.88 -7.55 -18.95
C VAL A 4 10.81 -8.63 -18.79
N LEU A 5 11.21 -9.87 -18.56
CA LEU A 5 10.30 -11.00 -18.31
C LEU A 5 9.40 -10.77 -17.10
N HIS A 6 9.97 -10.24 -16.02
CA HIS A 6 9.21 -9.90 -14.81
C HIS A 6 8.17 -8.80 -15.07
N VAL A 7 8.56 -7.72 -15.76
CA VAL A 7 7.61 -6.64 -16.10
C VAL A 7 6.52 -7.15 -17.05
N SER A 8 6.86 -7.97 -18.04
CA SER A 8 5.86 -8.55 -18.95
C SER A 8 4.90 -9.49 -18.23
N ALA A 9 5.38 -10.26 -17.24
CA ALA A 9 4.53 -11.14 -16.44
C ALA A 9 3.56 -10.34 -15.56
N HIS A 10 4.02 -9.25 -14.95
CA HIS A 10 3.12 -8.36 -14.21
C HIS A 10 2.08 -7.69 -15.11
N LEU A 11 2.48 -7.24 -16.30
CA LEU A 11 1.57 -6.62 -17.26
C LEU A 11 0.53 -7.62 -17.78
N SER A 12 0.95 -8.84 -18.13
CA SER A 12 0.02 -9.88 -18.60
C SER A 12 -0.96 -10.30 -17.51
N ALA A 13 -0.49 -10.48 -16.27
CA ALA A 13 -1.38 -10.79 -15.13
C ALA A 13 -2.41 -9.68 -14.89
N ALA A 14 -2.00 -8.41 -14.96
CA ALA A 14 -2.92 -7.28 -14.82
C ALA A 14 -3.98 -7.25 -15.93
N LEU A 15 -3.58 -7.50 -17.19
CA LEU A 15 -4.51 -7.57 -18.32
C LEU A 15 -5.49 -8.73 -18.20
N ILE A 16 -5.03 -9.92 -17.79
CA ILE A 16 -5.89 -11.09 -17.58
C ILE A 16 -6.93 -10.81 -16.49
N LEU A 17 -6.53 -10.23 -15.36
CA LEU A 17 -7.45 -9.88 -14.28
C LEU A 17 -8.51 -8.86 -14.74
N MET A 18 -8.11 -7.86 -15.52
CA MET A 18 -9.04 -6.89 -16.11
C MET A 18 -10.03 -7.54 -17.09
N LEU A 19 -9.58 -8.48 -17.93
CA LEU A 19 -10.46 -9.20 -18.85
C LEU A 19 -11.44 -10.11 -18.13
N LEU A 20 -10.98 -10.82 -17.08
CA LEU A 20 -11.86 -11.66 -16.25
C LEU A 20 -12.93 -10.83 -15.55
N LEU A 21 -12.59 -9.65 -15.06
CA LEU A 21 -13.54 -8.71 -14.48
C LEU A 21 -14.62 -8.30 -15.49
N GLU A 22 -14.19 -7.86 -16.69
CA GLU A 22 -15.10 -7.43 -17.74
C GLU A 22 -16.06 -8.56 -18.17
N LEU A 23 -15.53 -9.77 -18.34
CA LEU A 23 -16.32 -10.96 -18.65
C LEU A 23 -17.29 -11.33 -17.52
N GLY A 24 -16.86 -11.20 -16.26
CA GLY A 24 -17.71 -11.47 -15.09
C GLY A 24 -18.90 -10.52 -15.03
N ILE A 25 -18.66 -9.21 -15.20
CA ILE A 25 -19.72 -8.20 -15.22
C ILE A 25 -20.68 -8.45 -16.39
N ASP A 26 -20.16 -8.69 -17.60
CA ASP A 26 -20.99 -8.96 -18.78
C ASP A 26 -21.86 -10.21 -18.59
N THR A 27 -21.29 -11.27 -17.98
CA THR A 27 -22.05 -12.48 -17.64
C THR A 27 -23.17 -12.20 -16.64
N CYS A 28 -22.89 -11.43 -15.58
CA CYS A 28 -23.92 -11.02 -14.62
C CYS A 28 -25.03 -10.20 -15.26
N ILE A 29 -24.70 -9.29 -16.18
CA ILE A 29 -25.69 -8.51 -16.94
C ILE A 29 -26.54 -9.45 -17.82
N ARG A 30 -25.94 -10.38 -18.55
CA ARG A 30 -26.67 -11.34 -19.42
C ARG A 30 -27.63 -12.23 -18.64
N HIS A 31 -27.29 -12.59 -17.40
CA HIS A 31 -28.15 -13.39 -16.53
C HIS A 31 -29.15 -12.56 -15.71
N ASN A 32 -29.30 -11.25 -16.00
CA ASN A 32 -30.19 -10.33 -15.28
C ASN A 32 -29.89 -10.28 -13.76
N LEU A 33 -28.63 -10.47 -13.37
CA LEU A 33 -28.18 -10.34 -11.98
C LEU A 33 -27.79 -8.90 -11.62
N LEU A 34 -27.41 -8.09 -12.62
CA LEU A 34 -27.02 -6.69 -12.48
C LEU A 34 -27.66 -5.84 -13.58
N ALA A 35 -27.79 -4.53 -13.35
CA ALA A 35 -28.30 -3.53 -14.30
C ALA A 35 -29.76 -3.73 -14.75
N THR A 36 -30.61 -4.25 -13.87
CA THR A 36 -32.02 -4.55 -14.20
C THR A 36 -32.95 -3.35 -14.01
N SER A 37 -32.76 -2.54 -12.96
CA SER A 37 -33.61 -1.37 -12.66
C SER A 37 -32.86 -0.05 -12.45
N GLY A 38 -31.54 -0.03 -12.67
CA GLY A 38 -30.70 1.18 -12.60
C GLY A 38 -29.88 1.27 -11.31
N TYR A 39 -29.43 2.46 -10.92
CA TYR A 39 -28.46 2.67 -9.82
C TYR A 39 -28.97 2.31 -8.40
N HIS A 40 -30.19 1.79 -8.26
CA HIS A 40 -30.86 1.56 -6.99
C HIS A 40 -31.54 0.20 -6.89
N THR A 41 -31.12 -0.81 -7.68
CA THR A 41 -31.66 -2.17 -7.63
C THR A 41 -31.67 -2.74 -6.21
N LEU A 42 -30.57 -2.59 -5.46
CA LEU A 42 -30.50 -3.08 -4.07
C LEU A 42 -31.52 -2.41 -3.14
N TYR A 43 -31.79 -1.11 -3.33
CA TYR A 43 -32.79 -0.39 -2.55
C TYR A 43 -34.22 -0.84 -2.89
N GLU A 44 -34.50 -1.09 -4.18
CA GLU A 44 -35.79 -1.62 -4.62
C GLU A 44 -36.04 -3.03 -4.10
N TRP A 45 -35.03 -3.90 -4.17
CA TRP A 45 -35.08 -5.23 -3.56
C TRP A 45 -35.29 -5.15 -2.05
N TYR A 46 -34.58 -4.26 -1.35
CA TYR A 46 -34.78 -4.03 0.07
C TYR A 46 -36.22 -3.64 0.37
N ARG A 47 -36.80 -2.69 -0.39
CA ARG A 47 -38.19 -2.27 -0.22
C ARG A 47 -39.18 -3.39 -0.50
N SER A 48 -38.94 -4.24 -1.50
CA SER A 48 -39.82 -5.38 -1.79
C SER A 48 -39.80 -6.39 -0.64
N VAL A 49 -38.61 -6.81 -0.20
CA VAL A 49 -38.44 -7.77 0.90
C VAL A 49 -38.98 -7.21 2.21
N GLU A 50 -38.72 -5.93 2.47
CA GLU A 50 -39.23 -5.21 3.64
C GLU A 50 -40.76 -5.18 3.67
N SER A 51 -41.42 -4.94 2.52
CA SER A 51 -42.89 -4.91 2.44
C SER A 51 -43.53 -6.29 2.62
N GLU A 52 -42.87 -7.34 2.14
CA GLU A 52 -43.35 -8.73 2.21
C GLU A 52 -43.19 -9.30 3.63
N HIS A 53 -42.03 -9.10 4.26
CA HIS A 53 -41.70 -9.71 5.54
C HIS A 53 -42.09 -8.85 6.75
N PHE A 54 -42.17 -7.52 6.58
CA PHE A 54 -42.42 -6.57 7.66
C PHE A 54 -43.47 -5.51 7.28
N PRO A 55 -44.75 -5.92 7.16
CA PRO A 55 -45.84 -5.00 6.87
C PRO A 55 -46.05 -4.00 8.01
N ASP A 56 -46.15 -2.71 7.68
CA ASP A 56 -46.27 -1.62 8.64
C ASP A 56 -47.70 -1.52 9.21
N ARG A 57 -48.04 -2.39 10.18
CA ARG A 57 -49.37 -2.44 10.81
C ARG A 57 -49.74 -1.16 11.57
N THR A 58 -48.76 -0.42 12.09
CA THR A 58 -48.97 0.77 12.93
C THR A 58 -48.77 2.09 12.19
N GLY A 59 -48.39 2.03 10.91
CA GLY A 59 -48.06 3.22 10.10
C GLY A 59 -46.83 3.96 10.63
N LEU A 60 -45.97 3.30 11.41
CA LEU A 60 -44.80 3.92 12.04
C LEU A 60 -43.82 4.44 10.98
N ARG A 61 -43.63 3.68 9.89
CA ARG A 61 -42.66 4.02 8.85
C ARG A 61 -43.14 5.21 8.03
N ALA A 62 -44.43 5.25 7.69
CA ALA A 62 -45.05 6.42 7.05
C ALA A 62 -44.96 7.68 7.94
N ARG A 63 -45.17 7.53 9.25
CA ARG A 63 -45.01 8.63 10.21
C ARG A 63 -43.57 9.13 10.30
N ILE A 64 -42.59 8.23 10.32
CA ILE A 64 -41.16 8.58 10.32
C ILE A 64 -40.78 9.27 9.02
N GLU A 65 -41.23 8.76 7.87
CA GLU A 65 -41.00 9.40 6.57
C GLU A 65 -41.54 10.83 6.55
N GLN A 66 -42.74 11.04 7.08
CA GLN A 66 -43.36 12.37 7.13
C GLN A 66 -42.66 13.29 8.15
N TRP A 67 -42.28 12.79 9.33
CA TRP A 67 -41.49 13.54 10.32
C TRP A 67 -40.11 13.94 9.82
N THR A 68 -39.50 13.08 9.00
CA THR A 68 -38.16 13.32 8.44
C THR A 68 -38.21 14.04 7.09
N PHE A 69 -39.38 14.49 6.64
CA PHE A 69 -39.57 15.12 5.32
C PHE A 69 -38.99 14.28 4.16
N GLY A 70 -39.11 12.96 4.25
CA GLY A 70 -38.57 12.02 3.24
C GLY A 70 -37.05 11.80 3.31
N LEU A 71 -36.35 12.38 4.29
CA LEU A 71 -34.91 12.20 4.46
C LEU A 71 -34.54 10.77 4.84
N TYR A 72 -35.35 10.11 5.69
CA TYR A 72 -35.12 8.73 6.10
C TYR A 72 -34.98 7.74 4.91
N PRO A 73 -35.97 7.62 4.01
CA PRO A 73 -35.85 6.71 2.87
C PRO A 73 -34.78 7.16 1.88
N ALA A 74 -34.55 8.48 1.72
CA ALA A 74 -33.50 8.99 0.85
C ALA A 74 -32.09 8.60 1.36
N CYS A 75 -31.82 8.75 2.65
CA CYS A 75 -30.55 8.36 3.25
C CYS A 75 -30.28 6.86 3.08
N ILE A 76 -31.27 6.00 3.32
CA ILE A 76 -31.13 4.55 3.11
C ILE A 76 -30.86 4.25 1.64
N LYS A 77 -31.61 4.86 0.71
CA LYS A 77 -31.43 4.69 -0.74
C LYS A 77 -30.02 5.03 -1.19
N TYR A 78 -29.48 6.18 -0.79
CA TYR A 78 -28.14 6.59 -1.20
C TYR A 78 -27.04 5.78 -0.50
N LEU A 79 -27.23 5.43 0.78
CA LEU A 79 -26.27 4.59 1.50
C LEU A 79 -26.18 3.20 0.88
N MET A 80 -27.31 2.58 0.54
CA MET A 80 -27.33 1.27 -0.14
C MET A 80 -26.70 1.35 -1.54
N SER A 81 -26.95 2.42 -2.30
CA SER A 81 -26.31 2.60 -3.62
C SER A 81 -24.78 2.72 -3.53
N ALA A 82 -24.23 3.23 -2.42
CA ALA A 82 -22.79 3.32 -2.22
C ALA A 82 -22.14 1.93 -2.01
N PHE A 83 -22.88 0.96 -1.49
CA PHE A 83 -22.42 -0.41 -1.30
C PHE A 83 -22.68 -1.30 -2.53
N ASP A 84 -23.50 -0.83 -3.48
CA ASP A 84 -23.85 -1.56 -4.70
C ASP A 84 -22.84 -1.32 -5.84
N VAL A 85 -21.56 -1.51 -5.52
CA VAL A 85 -20.43 -1.25 -6.43
C VAL A 85 -20.57 -1.99 -7.77
N PRO A 86 -20.95 -3.30 -7.82
CA PRO A 86 -21.13 -4.02 -9.08
C PRO A 86 -22.26 -3.44 -9.94
N GLU A 87 -23.37 -3.02 -9.33
CA GLU A 87 -24.50 -2.41 -10.05
C GLU A 87 -24.10 -1.07 -10.66
N VAL A 88 -23.43 -0.20 -9.87
CA VAL A 88 -22.95 1.10 -10.35
C VAL A 88 -22.00 0.91 -11.55
N MET A 89 -21.11 -0.08 -11.49
CA MET A 89 -20.22 -0.42 -12.60
C MET A 89 -21.00 -0.89 -13.84
N ALA A 90 -21.97 -1.80 -13.68
CA ALA A 90 -22.75 -2.36 -14.76
C ALA A 90 -23.63 -1.31 -15.47
N VAL A 91 -24.37 -0.50 -14.71
CA VAL A 91 -25.24 0.56 -15.25
C VAL A 91 -24.41 1.64 -15.94
N THR A 92 -23.31 2.08 -15.31
CA THR A 92 -22.43 3.09 -15.90
C THR A 92 -21.78 2.58 -17.19
N ARG A 93 -21.36 1.31 -17.23
CA ARG A 93 -20.82 0.66 -18.43
C ARG A 93 -21.84 0.66 -19.56
N ILE A 94 -23.08 0.25 -19.31
CA ILE A 94 -24.13 0.24 -20.33
C ILE A 94 -24.35 1.66 -20.88
N ASN A 95 -24.33 2.67 -20.01
CA ASN A 95 -24.45 4.06 -20.42
C ASN A 95 -23.26 4.50 -21.30
N ILE A 96 -22.02 4.17 -20.92
CA ILE A 96 -20.81 4.44 -21.72
C ILE A 96 -20.89 3.76 -23.09
N CYS A 97 -21.33 2.50 -23.15
CA CYS A 97 -21.45 1.76 -24.41
C CYS A 97 -22.51 2.35 -25.35
N LYS A 98 -23.58 2.95 -24.81
CA LYS A 98 -24.66 3.55 -25.60
C LYS A 98 -24.37 4.98 -26.04
N ASN A 99 -23.89 5.81 -25.11
CA ASN A 99 -23.81 7.27 -25.27
C ASN A 99 -22.37 7.80 -25.39
N GLY A 100 -21.38 6.91 -25.27
CA GLY A 100 -19.96 7.28 -25.26
C GLY A 100 -19.48 7.72 -23.88
N MET A 101 -18.16 7.72 -23.69
CA MET A 101 -17.55 8.10 -22.42
C MET A 101 -17.66 9.61 -22.13
N ASP A 102 -17.77 10.43 -23.18
CA ASP A 102 -17.92 11.88 -23.08
C ASP A 102 -19.27 12.32 -22.51
N SER A 103 -20.26 11.40 -22.46
CA SER A 103 -21.56 11.67 -21.86
C SER A 103 -21.55 11.62 -20.33
N LEU A 104 -20.46 11.15 -19.70
CA LEU A 104 -20.36 11.11 -18.24
C LEU A 104 -20.00 12.50 -17.68
N SER A 105 -20.73 12.88 -16.63
CA SER A 105 -20.32 14.02 -15.81
C SER A 105 -18.97 13.73 -15.15
N ARG A 106 -18.17 14.78 -14.87
CA ARG A 106 -16.87 14.65 -14.18
C ARG A 106 -17.00 13.89 -12.85
N GLY A 107 -18.08 14.13 -12.12
CA GLY A 107 -18.40 13.41 -10.87
C GLY A 107 -18.72 11.94 -11.13
N GLY A 108 -19.52 11.65 -12.16
CA GLY A 108 -19.83 10.27 -12.58
C GLY A 108 -18.58 9.48 -12.97
N ALA A 109 -17.63 10.11 -13.68
CA ALA A 109 -16.37 9.47 -14.04
C ALA A 109 -15.52 9.14 -12.80
N VAL A 110 -15.43 10.05 -11.83
CA VAL A 110 -14.72 9.80 -10.57
C VAL A 110 -15.34 8.65 -9.80
N ILE A 111 -16.67 8.63 -9.68
CA ILE A 111 -17.41 7.55 -9.01
C ILE A 111 -17.14 6.23 -9.73
N TYR A 112 -17.23 6.20 -11.06
CA TYR A 112 -16.95 5.00 -11.85
C TYR A 112 -15.54 4.44 -11.61
N TYR A 113 -14.50 5.27 -11.70
CA TYR A 113 -13.13 4.81 -11.46
C TYR A 113 -12.89 4.38 -10.01
N ALA A 114 -13.50 5.07 -9.03
CA ALA A 114 -13.42 4.67 -7.64
C ALA A 114 -14.10 3.31 -7.39
N SER A 115 -15.28 3.09 -7.98
CA SER A 115 -16.01 1.81 -7.92
C SER A 115 -15.20 0.67 -8.56
N VAL A 116 -14.64 0.89 -9.76
CA VAL A 116 -13.76 -0.10 -10.43
C VAL A 116 -12.54 -0.42 -9.58
N PHE A 117 -11.90 0.59 -8.98
CA PHE A 117 -10.75 0.41 -8.11
C PHE A 117 -11.08 -0.41 -6.86
N LEU A 118 -12.17 -0.08 -6.16
CA LEU A 118 -12.60 -0.80 -4.96
C LEU A 118 -12.94 -2.25 -5.28
N TYR A 119 -13.67 -2.50 -6.37
CA TYR A 119 -13.97 -3.86 -6.82
C TYR A 119 -12.67 -4.63 -7.12
N PHE A 120 -11.78 -4.06 -7.93
CA PHE A 120 -10.51 -4.70 -8.27
C PHE A 120 -9.68 -4.98 -7.02
N TRP A 121 -9.63 -4.04 -6.08
CA TRP A 121 -8.88 -4.21 -4.84
C TRP A 121 -9.43 -5.36 -4.00
N VAL A 122 -10.75 -5.45 -3.81
CA VAL A 122 -11.41 -6.52 -3.04
C VAL A 122 -11.22 -7.89 -3.68
N PHE A 123 -11.24 -7.99 -5.02
CA PHE A 123 -11.04 -9.26 -5.72
C PHE A 123 -9.56 -9.65 -5.87
N SER A 124 -8.69 -8.66 -6.07
CA SER A 124 -7.25 -8.87 -6.26
C SER A 124 -6.56 -9.29 -4.97
N THR A 125 -6.93 -8.71 -3.83
CA THR A 125 -6.32 -9.05 -2.53
C THR A 125 -6.36 -10.55 -2.18
N PRO A 126 -7.51 -11.26 -2.21
CA PRO A 126 -7.56 -12.68 -1.89
C PRO A 126 -6.80 -13.50 -2.93
N ILE A 127 -6.91 -13.18 -4.23
CA ILE A 127 -6.21 -13.91 -5.29
C ILE A 127 -4.69 -13.79 -5.13
N VAL A 128 -4.18 -12.56 -4.97
CA VAL A 128 -2.75 -12.32 -4.78
C VAL A 128 -2.25 -12.96 -3.49
N SER A 129 -3.03 -12.89 -2.40
CA SER A 129 -2.68 -13.57 -1.15
C SER A 129 -2.64 -15.09 -1.29
N LEU A 130 -3.53 -15.70 -2.08
CA LEU A 130 -3.58 -17.14 -2.31
C LEU A 130 -2.41 -17.59 -3.19
N VAL A 131 -2.09 -16.83 -4.24
CA VAL A 131 -0.93 -17.12 -5.09
C VAL A 131 0.37 -16.98 -4.30
N PHE A 132 0.52 -15.90 -3.53
CA PHE A 132 1.71 -15.69 -2.71
C PHE A 132 1.80 -16.70 -1.56
N GLY A 133 0.68 -17.00 -0.91
CA GLY A 133 0.59 -18.00 0.14
C GLY A 133 0.89 -19.41 -0.37
N SER A 134 0.38 -19.80 -1.53
CA SER A 134 0.66 -21.10 -2.14
C SER A 134 2.11 -21.21 -2.63
N TYR A 135 2.65 -20.14 -3.22
CA TYR A 135 4.08 -20.03 -3.54
C TYR A 135 4.95 -20.29 -2.30
N LEU A 136 4.70 -19.56 -1.21
CA LEU A 136 5.45 -19.75 0.03
C LEU A 136 5.25 -21.15 0.62
N TYR A 137 4.01 -21.67 0.61
CA TYR A 137 3.72 -23.01 1.10
C TYR A 137 4.51 -24.09 0.35
N ILE A 138 4.57 -24.01 -0.98
CA ILE A 138 5.30 -24.96 -1.82
C ILE A 138 6.81 -24.81 -1.60
N CYS A 139 7.33 -23.58 -1.57
CA CYS A 139 8.76 -23.31 -1.34
C CYS A 139 9.23 -23.86 0.01
N ILE A 140 8.45 -23.67 1.07
CA ILE A 140 8.81 -24.06 2.44
C ILE A 140 8.63 -25.56 2.67
N ASN A 141 7.49 -26.14 2.27
CA ASN A 141 7.17 -27.52 2.63
C ASN A 141 7.73 -28.56 1.66
N TRP A 142 7.84 -28.22 0.37
CA TRP A 142 8.27 -29.19 -0.65
C TRP A 142 9.74 -29.04 -1.02
N PHE A 143 10.15 -27.80 -1.30
CA PHE A 143 11.52 -27.52 -1.72
C PHE A 143 12.45 -27.21 -0.54
N HIS A 144 11.90 -26.91 0.64
CA HIS A 144 12.65 -26.44 1.81
C HIS A 144 13.57 -25.24 1.50
N ILE A 145 13.16 -24.41 0.53
CA ILE A 145 13.84 -23.18 0.12
C ILE A 145 13.15 -22.00 0.83
N HIS A 146 13.88 -20.88 1.03
CA HIS A 146 13.32 -19.62 1.54
C HIS A 146 12.96 -19.57 3.04
N PHE A 147 13.35 -20.55 3.85
CA PHE A 147 13.24 -20.50 5.32
C PHE A 147 13.96 -19.28 5.94
N ASP A 148 15.06 -18.89 5.32
CA ASP A 148 16.03 -17.98 5.91
C ASP A 148 16.02 -16.62 5.25
N GLU A 149 15.80 -16.56 3.93
CA GLU A 149 16.07 -15.37 3.13
C GLU A 149 15.08 -14.24 3.41
N ALA A 150 13.77 -14.54 3.52
CA ALA A 150 12.73 -13.56 3.77
C ALA A 150 12.84 -12.87 5.15
N PHE A 151 13.51 -13.52 6.11
CA PHE A 151 13.77 -13.00 7.45
C PHE A 151 15.26 -12.73 7.72
N SER A 152 16.16 -13.03 6.77
CA SER A 152 17.62 -13.02 7.00
C SER A 152 18.12 -11.63 7.38
N SER A 153 17.55 -10.59 6.78
CA SER A 153 17.84 -9.18 7.13
C SER A 153 17.35 -8.79 8.53
N LEU A 154 16.35 -9.48 9.08
CA LEU A 154 15.82 -9.27 10.44
C LEU A 154 16.49 -10.19 11.48
N ARG A 155 16.83 -11.42 11.11
CA ARG A 155 17.34 -12.47 11.99
C ARG A 155 18.83 -12.31 12.27
N ILE A 156 19.61 -11.82 11.30
CA ILE A 156 21.06 -11.66 11.47
C ILE A 156 21.35 -10.25 11.96
N ALA A 157 21.23 -10.04 13.28
CA ALA A 157 21.44 -8.74 13.94
C ALA A 157 22.84 -8.12 13.70
N ASN A 158 23.80 -8.92 13.23
CA ASN A 158 25.17 -8.48 12.98
C ASN A 158 25.34 -7.70 11.67
N TYR A 159 24.42 -7.79 10.71
CA TYR A 159 24.54 -7.06 9.43
C TYR A 159 23.43 -6.02 9.33
N LYS A 160 23.79 -4.77 9.05
CA LYS A 160 22.81 -3.68 8.83
C LYS A 160 23.23 -2.83 7.66
N SER A 161 22.26 -2.47 6.82
CA SER A 161 22.43 -1.51 5.75
C SER A 161 21.40 -0.39 5.84
N PHE A 162 21.83 0.82 5.48
CA PHE A 162 21.01 2.02 5.40
C PHE A 162 21.12 2.57 3.99
N THR A 163 19.99 2.62 3.29
CA THR A 163 19.93 3.21 1.95
C THR A 163 19.33 4.61 2.05
N ARG A 164 20.11 5.61 1.63
CA ARG A 164 19.69 6.99 1.54
C ARG A 164 19.45 7.37 0.08
N PHE A 165 18.26 7.87 -0.18
CA PHE A 165 17.89 8.47 -1.45
C PHE A 165 18.12 9.98 -1.39
N HIS A 166 18.78 10.51 -2.41
CA HIS A 166 19.00 11.95 -2.57
C HIS A 166 18.53 12.36 -3.96
N ILE A 167 17.56 13.27 -4.01
CA ILE A 167 17.09 13.86 -5.25
C ILE A 167 17.84 15.18 -5.42
N THR A 168 18.70 15.24 -6.43
CA THR A 168 19.48 16.43 -6.75
C THR A 168 18.56 17.52 -7.30
N SER A 169 18.93 18.79 -7.18
CA SER A 169 18.20 19.93 -7.78
C SER A 169 17.99 19.80 -9.30
N LYS A 170 18.79 18.97 -9.99
CA LYS A 170 18.66 18.63 -11.41
C LYS A 170 17.61 17.54 -11.70
N GLY A 171 17.00 16.95 -10.67
CA GLY A 171 16.00 15.88 -10.78
C GLY A 171 16.58 14.47 -10.85
N ASP A 172 17.90 14.31 -10.74
CA ASP A 172 18.55 12.99 -10.71
C ASP A 172 18.39 12.33 -9.33
N LEU A 173 18.20 11.00 -9.32
CA LEU A 173 18.13 10.22 -8.09
C LEU A 173 19.48 9.55 -7.83
N GLU A 174 20.13 9.97 -6.75
CA GLU A 174 21.32 9.33 -6.20
C GLU A 174 20.91 8.37 -5.08
N VAL A 175 21.44 7.15 -5.13
CA VAL A 175 21.19 6.11 -4.12
C VAL A 175 22.51 5.76 -3.43
N PHE A 176 22.57 6.02 -2.13
CA PHE A 176 23.72 5.72 -1.28
C PHE A 176 23.36 4.60 -0.32
N THR A 177 23.95 3.42 -0.49
CA THR A 177 23.77 2.31 0.45
C THR A 177 25.00 2.23 1.35
N LEU A 178 24.80 2.51 2.63
CA LEU A 178 25.78 2.37 3.70
C LEU A 178 25.57 1.01 4.34
N ALA A 179 26.55 0.11 4.27
CA ALA A 179 26.44 -1.21 4.90
C ALA A 179 27.55 -1.43 5.93
N VAL A 180 27.18 -2.06 7.05
CA VAL A 180 28.07 -2.48 8.12
C VAL A 180 27.97 -4.00 8.24
N ASP A 181 29.09 -4.69 8.00
CA ASP A 181 29.16 -6.15 7.99
C ASP A 181 29.06 -6.76 9.40
N LYS A 182 29.56 -6.07 10.42
CA LYS A 182 29.47 -6.50 11.83
C LYS A 182 29.10 -5.33 12.73
N VAL A 183 27.88 -5.34 13.23
CA VAL A 183 27.38 -4.36 14.19
C VAL A 183 28.01 -4.64 15.57
N PRO A 184 28.64 -3.63 16.21
CA PRO A 184 29.22 -3.79 17.53
C PRO A 184 28.12 -3.99 18.59
N LYS A 185 28.35 -4.93 19.51
CA LYS A 185 27.43 -5.24 20.61
C LYS A 185 27.72 -4.47 21.89
N ALA A 186 28.97 -4.02 22.06
CA ALA A 186 29.41 -3.27 23.24
C ALA A 186 29.85 -1.86 22.83
N TRP A 187 29.33 -0.88 23.55
CA TRP A 187 29.54 0.55 23.31
C TRP A 187 30.18 1.20 24.54
N LYS A 188 31.08 2.15 24.30
CA LYS A 188 31.65 3.01 25.35
C LYS A 188 31.53 4.46 24.94
N LEU A 189 31.49 5.34 25.92
CA LEU A 189 31.53 6.79 25.69
C LEU A 189 32.86 7.14 25.00
N ASP A 190 32.82 7.98 23.97
CA ASP A 190 34.04 8.51 23.36
C ASP A 190 34.51 9.76 24.14
N PRO A 191 35.63 9.69 24.88
CA PRO A 191 36.14 10.84 25.62
C PRO A 191 36.48 12.03 24.71
N SER A 192 36.82 11.73 23.45
CA SER A 192 37.18 12.72 22.43
C SER A 192 35.98 13.52 21.93
N TRP A 193 34.77 12.95 22.06
CA TRP A 193 33.53 13.64 21.69
C TRP A 193 33.14 14.70 22.72
N ASP A 194 33.37 14.42 24.00
CA ASP A 194 33.10 15.39 25.08
C ASP A 194 34.17 16.48 25.18
N SER A 195 35.40 16.20 24.74
CA SER A 195 36.48 17.19 24.69
C SER A 195 36.45 18.11 23.46
N GLU A 196 35.67 17.78 22.43
CA GLU A 196 35.49 18.64 21.24
C GLU A 196 34.61 19.85 21.58
N SER A 197 35.08 21.06 21.28
CA SER A 197 34.32 22.29 21.56
C SER A 197 33.01 22.31 20.77
N LYS A 198 31.88 22.27 21.48
CA LYS A 198 30.54 22.26 20.89
C LYS A 198 30.15 23.69 20.46
N LEU A 199 30.63 24.12 19.30
CA LEU A 199 30.16 25.37 18.69
C LEU A 199 28.64 25.29 18.46
N PRO A 200 27.84 26.32 18.83
CA PRO A 200 26.38 26.26 18.88
C PRO A 200 25.68 25.97 17.54
N HIS A 201 26.39 26.01 16.41
CA HIS A 201 25.83 25.78 15.07
C HIS A 201 26.55 24.68 14.26
N SER A 202 27.47 23.92 14.86
CA SER A 202 28.15 22.84 14.13
C SER A 202 27.34 21.55 14.17
N HIS A 203 26.78 21.16 13.03
CA HIS A 203 26.11 19.87 12.84
C HIS A 203 27.07 18.70 13.10
N SER A 204 26.55 17.63 13.72
CA SER A 204 27.35 16.47 14.14
C SER A 204 28.16 15.82 13.02
N TYR A 205 27.69 15.85 11.77
CA TYR A 205 28.40 15.24 10.62
C TYR A 205 29.65 16.01 10.18
N ARG A 206 29.86 17.25 10.64
CA ARG A 206 31.06 18.07 10.35
C ARG A 206 32.12 17.99 11.45
N ARG A 207 31.84 17.25 12.52
CA ARG A 207 32.73 17.12 13.68
C ARG A 207 33.80 16.08 13.41
N LYS A 208 34.95 16.23 14.08
CA LYS A 208 36.03 15.23 13.99
C LYS A 208 35.61 13.93 14.67
N PHE A 209 34.82 14.03 15.75
CA PHE A 209 34.17 12.91 16.41
C PHE A 209 32.64 13.08 16.30
N PRO A 210 31.99 12.48 15.30
CA PRO A 210 30.57 12.73 15.03
C PRO A 210 29.63 12.02 16.03
N SER A 211 30.08 10.94 16.70
CA SER A 211 29.26 10.13 17.61
C SER A 211 29.75 10.21 19.06
N LYS A 212 28.80 10.34 20.01
CA LYS A 212 29.06 10.29 21.45
C LYS A 212 29.54 8.92 21.92
N TRP A 213 29.13 7.88 21.20
CA TRP A 213 29.44 6.49 21.50
C TRP A 213 30.34 5.93 20.43
N ARG A 214 31.29 5.10 20.85
CA ARG A 214 32.16 4.31 19.97
C ARG A 214 32.14 2.85 20.36
N ALA A 215 32.48 1.98 19.42
CA ALA A 215 32.58 0.56 19.72
C ALA A 215 33.71 0.31 20.74
N VAL A 216 33.52 -0.65 21.65
CA VAL A 216 34.58 -1.04 22.59
C VAL A 216 35.79 -1.62 21.84
N SER A 217 35.53 -2.44 20.82
CA SER A 217 36.54 -2.94 19.88
C SER A 217 36.69 -1.97 18.69
N PRO A 218 37.87 -1.35 18.50
CA PRO A 218 38.11 -0.44 17.38
C PRO A 218 37.90 -1.07 16.00
N GLN A 219 38.15 -2.37 15.86
CA GLN A 219 38.01 -3.11 14.61
C GLN A 219 36.54 -3.28 14.18
N GLN A 220 35.59 -3.11 15.12
CA GLN A 220 34.15 -3.20 14.89
C GLN A 220 33.47 -1.83 14.92
N ASP A 221 34.24 -0.74 14.92
CA ASP A 221 33.69 0.61 14.96
C ASP A 221 32.98 0.93 13.63
N PRO A 222 31.69 1.29 13.63
CA PRO A 222 30.96 1.58 12.41
C PRO A 222 31.54 2.78 11.67
N VAL A 223 32.31 3.65 12.32
CA VAL A 223 32.97 4.80 11.68
C VAL A 223 34.19 4.38 10.85
N SER A 224 34.84 3.25 11.18
CA SER A 224 35.98 2.72 10.43
C SER A 224 35.64 1.58 9.49
N THR A 225 34.55 0.84 9.76
CA THR A 225 34.27 -0.45 9.10
C THR A 225 33.12 -0.38 8.09
N TRP A 226 32.37 0.72 8.03
CA TRP A 226 31.31 0.93 7.04
C TRP A 226 31.86 1.00 5.61
N LYS A 227 31.05 0.50 4.67
CA LYS A 227 31.34 0.56 3.23
C LYS A 227 30.28 1.39 2.54
N ILE A 228 30.72 2.30 1.66
CA ILE A 228 29.81 2.99 0.72
C ILE A 228 29.70 2.14 -0.52
N PHE A 229 28.49 1.68 -0.80
CA PHE A 229 28.14 1.19 -2.11
C PHE A 229 27.36 2.30 -2.82
N LYS A 230 28.01 3.03 -3.74
CA LYS A 230 27.30 3.96 -4.62
C LYS A 230 26.58 3.15 -5.69
N GLN A 231 25.28 2.98 -5.54
CA GLN A 231 24.49 2.22 -6.49
C GLN A 231 23.92 3.20 -7.53
N LYS A 232 24.64 3.31 -8.66
CA LYS A 232 24.27 3.90 -9.96
C LYS A 232 23.40 5.17 -9.95
N GLU A 233 23.94 6.25 -10.50
CA GLU A 233 23.22 7.49 -10.80
C GLU A 233 22.10 7.26 -11.83
N LEU A 234 20.84 7.40 -11.40
CA LEU A 234 19.68 7.28 -12.29
C LEU A 234 19.36 8.66 -12.84
N ARG A 235 19.90 8.95 -14.03
CA ARG A 235 19.60 10.18 -14.78
C ARG A 235 18.12 10.29 -15.10
N HIS A 236 17.59 11.50 -15.03
CA HIS A 236 16.20 11.85 -15.36
C HIS A 236 15.89 11.66 -16.87
N ASN A 237 15.85 10.42 -17.34
CA ASN A 237 15.20 10.06 -18.59
C ASN A 237 13.74 9.72 -18.27
N CYS A 238 12.83 10.20 -19.10
CA CYS A 238 11.35 10.16 -19.01
C CYS A 238 10.73 8.78 -18.60
N LYS A 239 11.49 7.69 -18.59
CA LYS A 239 11.12 6.37 -18.06
C LYS A 239 10.98 6.27 -16.52
N MET A 240 11.34 7.30 -15.75
CA MET A 240 11.30 7.27 -14.27
C MET A 240 9.89 7.38 -13.66
N ARG A 241 8.90 7.96 -14.35
CA ARG A 241 7.52 8.05 -13.81
C ARG A 241 6.88 6.68 -13.55
N LEU A 242 7.21 5.66 -14.35
CA LEU A 242 6.65 4.30 -14.16
C LEU A 242 7.36 3.50 -13.06
N LYS A 243 8.67 3.75 -12.84
CA LYS A 243 9.45 2.99 -11.85
C LYS A 243 9.20 3.42 -10.41
N LEU A 244 8.93 4.70 -10.17
CA LEU A 244 8.64 5.20 -8.82
C LEU A 244 7.26 4.71 -8.32
N LEU A 245 6.26 4.63 -9.19
CA LEU A 245 4.95 4.04 -8.87
C LEU A 245 5.04 2.55 -8.53
N LEU A 246 5.89 1.80 -9.26
CA LEU A 246 6.16 0.39 -8.96
C LEU A 246 6.89 0.18 -7.63
N TYR A 247 7.80 1.08 -7.25
CA TYR A 247 8.52 0.98 -5.97
C TYR A 247 7.68 1.38 -4.76
N VAL A 248 6.75 2.34 -4.92
CA VAL A 248 5.81 2.73 -3.84
C VAL A 248 4.80 1.62 -3.57
N SER A 249 4.33 0.88 -4.59
CA SER A 249 3.49 -0.32 -4.36
C SER A 249 4.23 -1.46 -3.65
N ILE A 250 5.53 -1.64 -3.90
CA ILE A 250 6.35 -2.66 -3.22
C ILE A 250 6.69 -2.23 -1.77
N SER A 251 6.79 -0.93 -1.51
CA SER A 251 7.10 -0.40 -0.17
C SER A 251 5.91 -0.43 0.80
N SER A 252 4.67 -0.60 0.31
CA SER A 252 3.47 -0.77 1.14
C SER A 252 3.38 -2.12 1.86
N VAL A 253 4.31 -3.06 1.59
CA VAL A 253 4.43 -4.34 2.32
C VAL A 253 5.51 -4.29 3.42
N ALA A 254 6.21 -3.16 3.59
CA ALA A 254 7.24 -2.99 4.62
C ALA A 254 7.02 -1.72 5.46
N VAL A 255 5.84 -1.62 6.09
CA VAL A 255 5.62 -0.71 7.23
C VAL A 255 5.69 -1.54 8.51
N ASP A 256 6.90 -1.82 9.00
CA ASP A 256 7.07 -2.22 10.41
C ASP A 256 7.04 -0.95 11.27
N GLN A 257 5.91 -0.79 11.93
CA GLN A 257 5.68 0.13 13.04
C GLN A 257 6.53 -0.28 14.25
N ARG A 258 7.83 0.03 14.26
CA ARG A 258 8.57 0.21 15.52
C ARG A 258 9.37 1.52 15.54
N LYS A 259 8.57 2.56 15.70
CA LYS A 259 8.93 3.88 16.21
C LYS A 259 9.73 3.75 17.53
N VAL A 260 10.96 4.23 17.50
CA VAL A 260 11.55 5.14 18.50
C VAL A 260 11.19 4.83 19.97
N ARG A 261 11.92 3.90 20.59
CA ARG A 261 12.02 3.78 22.07
C ARG A 261 13.38 3.27 22.50
N TRP A 262 14.46 3.94 22.08
CA TRP A 262 15.82 3.61 22.53
C TRP A 262 16.61 4.84 23.01
N MET A 263 15.93 5.90 23.45
CA MET A 263 16.56 7.06 24.08
C MET A 263 15.59 7.69 25.09
N GLN A 264 15.32 6.99 26.19
CA GLN A 264 14.81 7.53 27.47
C GLN A 264 14.31 6.36 28.32
N THR A 265 15.22 5.65 29.00
CA THR A 265 14.98 4.99 30.30
C THR A 265 16.28 4.33 30.75
N SER A 266 17.10 5.10 31.43
CA SER A 266 18.06 4.60 32.42
C SER A 266 18.48 5.76 33.31
N LEU A 267 17.53 6.23 34.13
CA LEU A 267 17.85 6.86 35.40
C LEU A 267 17.80 5.76 36.49
N PRO A 268 18.67 5.87 37.50
CA PRO A 268 19.08 4.74 38.33
C PRO A 268 18.05 4.45 39.42
N VAL A 269 17.88 3.17 39.73
CA VAL A 269 17.38 2.72 41.03
C VAL A 269 18.60 2.41 41.89
N GLN A 270 18.57 2.92 43.12
CA GLN A 270 19.57 2.74 44.18
C GLN A 270 19.86 1.27 44.47
#